data_AF-A0A2M7KRJ7-F1
#
_entry.id   AF-A0A2M7KRJ7-F1
#
_cell.length_a   1.000
_cell.length_b   1.000
_cell.length_c   1.000
_cell.angle_alpha   90.00
_cell.angle_beta   90.00
_cell.angle_gamma   90.00
#
_symmetry.space_group_name_H-M   'P 1'
#
loop_
_entity.id
_entity.type
_entity.pdbx_description
1 polymer ?
#
loop_
_entity_poly.entity_id
_entity_poly.type
_entity_poly.pdbx_seq_one_letter_code
_entity_poly.pdbx_strand_id
1 'polypeptide(L)'
;MDGAIASFPQDLIAELRAASVRLGLSLEELVRVSVAEYAQRTDPAGEDDFDPIGFGMWANRTDMKDGVEWVRNLRDKEWDRFSS
;
A
#
# COMPACT_ATOMS: atom_id res chain seq x y z
N MET A 1 -19.05 7.84 -10.31
CA MET A 1 -17.59 7.87 -10.09
C MET A 1 -17.32 9.18 -9.36
N ASP A 2 -17.03 9.08 -8.06
CA ASP A 2 -16.69 10.26 -7.26
C ASP A 2 -15.29 10.71 -7.67
N GLY A 3 -15.18 11.92 -8.21
CA GLY A 3 -13.91 12.51 -8.58
C GLY A 3 -13.07 12.73 -7.33
N ALA A 4 -11.84 12.22 -7.31
CA ALA A 4 -10.90 12.51 -6.24
C ALA A 4 -10.66 14.03 -6.18
N ILE A 5 -11.05 14.68 -5.08
CA ILE A 5 -10.79 16.10 -4.85
C ILE A 5 -9.35 16.23 -4.36
N ALA A 6 -8.40 16.27 -5.30
CA ALA A 6 -7.05 16.70 -5.00
C ALA A 6 -7.02 18.23 -4.93
N SER A 7 -6.73 18.79 -3.75
CA SER A 7 -6.48 20.22 -3.60
C SER A 7 -4.99 20.47 -3.83
N PHE A 8 -4.68 21.30 -4.82
CA PHE A 8 -3.31 21.73 -5.11
C PHE A 8 -3.11 23.19 -4.70
N PRO A 9 -1.93 23.52 -4.14
CA PRO A 9 -1.50 24.91 -4.01
C PRO A 9 -1.58 25.68 -5.34
N GLN A 10 -1.89 26.98 -5.29
CA GLN A 10 -2.14 27.78 -6.50
C GLN A 10 -0.90 27.98 -7.38
N ASP A 11 0.26 28.12 -6.74
CA ASP A 11 1.58 28.11 -7.35
C ASP A 11 1.83 26.81 -8.13
N LEU A 12 1.52 25.65 -7.53
CA LEU A 12 1.64 24.36 -8.20
C LEU A 12 0.69 24.25 -9.41
N ILE A 13 -0.53 24.77 -9.31
CA ILE A 13 -1.47 24.80 -10.45
C ILE A 13 -0.89 25.64 -11.60
N ALA A 14 -0.25 26.77 -11.31
CA ALA A 14 0.36 27.61 -12.33
C ALA A 14 1.52 26.87 -13.04
N GLU A 15 2.36 26.17 -12.28
CA GLU A 15 3.45 25.36 -12.82
C GLU A 15 2.94 24.21 -13.71
N LEU A 16 1.90 23.51 -13.27
CA LEU A 16 1.27 22.43 -14.05
C LEU A 16 0.68 22.94 -15.36
N ARG A 17 0.06 24.14 -15.36
CA ARG A 17 -0.44 24.77 -16.59
C ARG A 17 0.69 25.18 -17.53
N ALA A 18 1.78 25.72 -17.01
CA ALA A 18 2.95 26.04 -17.83
C ALA A 18 3.56 24.77 -18.46
N ALA A 19 3.64 23.69 -17.68
CA ALA A 19 4.09 22.39 -18.18
C ALA A 19 3.14 21.82 -19.23
N SER A 20 1.81 21.93 -19.05
CA SER A 20 0.83 21.41 -20.00
C SER A 20 0.95 22.10 -21.37
N VAL A 21 1.13 23.43 -21.38
CA VAL A 21 1.36 24.20 -22.62
C VAL A 21 2.67 23.77 -23.29
N ARG A 22 3.76 23.64 -22.53
CA ARG A 22 5.07 23.25 -23.05
C ARG A 22 5.07 21.85 -23.66
N LEU A 23 4.28 20.93 -23.10
CA LEU A 23 4.18 19.53 -23.55
C LEU A 23 3.05 19.30 -24.56
N GLY A 24 2.21 20.30 -24.83
CA GLY A 24 1.07 20.17 -25.74
C GLY A 24 -0.03 19.23 -25.23
N LEU A 25 -0.12 19.04 -23.91
CA LEU A 25 -1.10 18.15 -23.26
C LEU A 25 -2.19 18.96 -22.56
N SER A 26 -3.38 18.39 -22.44
CA SER A 26 -4.36 18.92 -21.48
C SER A 26 -3.83 18.76 -20.05
N LEU A 27 -4.29 19.62 -19.13
CA LEU A 27 -3.93 19.51 -17.72
C LEU A 27 -4.32 18.13 -17.13
N GLU A 28 -5.47 17.60 -17.56
CA GLU A 28 -5.95 16.29 -17.13
C GLU A 28 -5.04 15.15 -17.62
N GLU A 29 -4.64 15.18 -18.90
CA GLU A 29 -3.71 14.18 -19.45
C GLU A 29 -2.33 14.27 -18.80
N LEU A 30 -1.85 15.49 -18.54
CA LEU A 30 -0.59 15.69 -17.83
C LEU A 30 -0.63 15.00 -16.45
N VAL A 31 -1.68 15.25 -15.66
CA VAL A 31 -1.84 14.63 -14.34
C VAL A 31 -1.96 13.11 -14.47
N ARG A 32 -2.78 12.61 -15.40
CA ARG A 32 -2.96 11.16 -15.62
C ARG A 32 -1.65 10.45 -15.94
N VAL A 33 -0.88 10.98 -16.89
CA VAL A 33 0.41 10.40 -17.28
C VAL A 33 1.42 10.50 -16.15
N SER A 34 1.47 11.64 -15.44
CA SER A 34 2.40 11.84 -14.33
C SER A 34 2.14 10.88 -13.18
N VAL A 35 0.87 10.66 -12.81
CA VAL A 35 0.47 9.70 -11.78
C VAL A 35 0.79 8.27 -12.23
N ALA A 36 0.50 7.92 -13.49
CA ALA A 36 0.80 6.60 -14.02
C ALA A 36 2.32 6.31 -14.05
N GLU A 37 3.14 7.27 -14.47
CA GLU A 37 4.60 7.12 -14.45
C GLU A 37 5.13 7.01 -13.03
N TYR A 38 4.63 7.84 -12.10
CA TYR A 38 5.05 7.78 -10.71
C TYR A 38 4.71 6.42 -10.09
N ALA A 39 3.47 5.93 -10.29
CA ALA A 39 3.04 4.62 -9.82
C ALA A 39 3.95 3.50 -10.33
N GLN A 40 4.28 3.49 -11.63
CA GLN A 40 5.20 2.49 -12.20
C GLN A 40 6.63 2.57 -11.63
N ARG A 41 7.09 3.76 -11.23
CA ARG A 41 8.42 3.93 -10.63
C ARG A 41 8.44 3.52 -9.17
N THR A 42 7.39 3.79 -8.42
CA THR A 42 7.29 3.46 -6.99
C THR A 42 6.83 2.05 -6.74
N ASP A 43 6.17 1.44 -7.72
CA ASP A 43 5.67 0.08 -7.69
C ASP A 43 5.99 -0.62 -9.03
N PRO A 44 7.28 -0.93 -9.28
CA PRO A 44 7.72 -1.56 -10.53
C PRO A 44 7.17 -2.99 -10.71
N ALA A 45 6.64 -3.59 -9.64
CA ALA A 45 5.95 -4.86 -9.65
C ALA A 45 4.50 -4.59 -9.24
N GLY A 46 3.60 -4.32 -10.20
CA GLY A 46 2.15 -4.21 -9.92
C GLY A 46 1.49 -5.52 -9.45
N GLU A 47 2.24 -6.42 -8.82
CA GLU A 47 1.78 -7.45 -7.92
C GLU A 47 1.93 -6.88 -6.52
N ASP A 48 0.87 -6.92 -5.71
CA ASP A 48 1.04 -6.94 -4.27
C ASP A 48 2.10 -8.03 -3.98
N ASP A 49 3.34 -7.62 -3.76
CA ASP A 49 4.43 -8.50 -3.32
C ASP A 49 4.11 -8.79 -1.85
N PHE A 50 3.07 -9.61 -1.66
CA PHE A 50 2.92 -10.41 -0.47
C PHE A 50 4.18 -11.25 -0.43
N ASP A 51 5.19 -10.75 0.27
CA ASP A 51 6.42 -11.45 0.57
C ASP A 51 6.03 -12.92 0.81
N PRO A 52 6.50 -13.89 -0.02
CA PRO A 52 5.99 -15.26 -0.01
C PRO A 52 6.17 -15.96 1.34
N ILE A 53 6.89 -15.31 2.26
CA ILE A 53 6.90 -15.53 3.70
C ILE A 53 5.49 -15.75 4.27
N GLY A 54 4.42 -15.12 3.77
CA GLY A 54 3.09 -15.23 4.38
C GLY A 54 2.32 -16.53 4.10
N PHE A 55 2.36 -17.04 2.86
CA PHE A 55 1.52 -18.16 2.44
C PHE A 55 2.20 -19.51 2.72
N GLY A 56 1.59 -20.31 3.60
CA GLY A 56 2.06 -21.66 3.89
C GLY A 56 3.17 -21.76 4.95
N MET A 57 3.68 -20.64 5.49
CA MET A 57 4.65 -20.66 6.61
C MET A 57 4.13 -21.49 7.79
N TRP A 58 2.83 -21.42 8.05
CA TRP A 58 2.17 -22.13 9.14
C TRP A 58 1.65 -23.52 8.74
N ALA A 59 1.68 -23.88 7.45
CA ALA A 59 1.07 -25.12 6.96
C ALA A 59 1.72 -26.38 7.55
N ASN A 60 3.01 -26.31 7.86
CA ASN A 60 3.78 -27.43 8.43
C ASN A 60 3.93 -27.36 9.95
N ARG A 61 3.34 -26.35 10.61
CA ARG A 61 3.40 -26.20 12.06
C ARG A 61 2.36 -27.06 12.74
N THR A 62 2.81 -28.19 13.28
CA THR A 62 1.95 -29.15 13.97
C THR A 62 1.33 -28.59 15.25
N ASP A 63 1.97 -27.60 15.87
CA ASP A 63 1.50 -26.91 17.07
C ASP A 63 0.41 -25.87 16.79
N MET A 64 0.20 -25.50 15.52
CA MET A 64 -0.84 -24.57 15.06
C MET A 64 -2.00 -25.27 14.33
N LYS A 65 -2.07 -26.62 14.39
CA LYS A 65 -3.19 -27.39 13.79
C LYS A 65 -4.55 -26.95 14.31
N ASP A 66 -4.63 -26.59 15.59
CA ASP A 66 -5.74 -25.85 16.17
C ASP A 66 -5.24 -24.45 16.55
N GLY A 67 -5.51 -23.48 15.67
CA GLY A 67 -5.08 -22.10 15.88
C GLY A 67 -5.71 -21.45 17.12
N VAL A 68 -6.90 -21.87 17.53
CA VAL A 68 -7.59 -21.31 18.71
C VAL A 68 -6.94 -21.82 19.98
N GLU A 69 -6.65 -23.12 20.05
CA GLU A 69 -5.90 -23.71 21.17
C GLU A 69 -4.48 -23.12 21.26
N TRP A 70 -3.82 -22.93 20.12
CA TRP A 70 -2.49 -22.31 20.06
C TRP A 70 -2.46 -20.89 20.63
N VAL A 71 -3.39 -20.02 20.24
CA VAL A 71 -3.47 -18.65 20.77
C VAL A 71 -3.80 -18.63 22.27
N ARG A 72 -4.68 -19.53 22.75
CA ARG A 72 -5.00 -19.65 24.18
C ARG A 72 -3.75 -20.04 24.99
N ASN A 73 -3.04 -21.06 24.54
CA ASN A 73 -1.79 -21.51 25.18
C ASN A 73 -0.71 -20.42 25.16
N LEU A 74 -0.60 -19.65 24.08
CA LEU A 74 0.35 -18.54 23.98
C LEU A 74 0.02 -17.44 24.98
N ARG A 75 -1.27 -17.06 25.10
CA ARG A 75 -1.73 -16.06 26.06
C ARG A 75 -1.40 -16.48 27.49
N ASP A 76 -1.74 -17.72 27.85
CA ASP A 76 -1.56 -18.20 29.22
C ASP A 76 -0.05 -18.34 29.59
N LYS A 77 0.84 -18.56 28.60
CA LYS A 77 2.29 -18.68 28.84
C LYS A 77 3.04 -17.35 28.85
N GLU A 78 2.73 -16.46 27.91
CA GLU A 78 3.52 -15.25 27.66
C GLU A 78 2.88 -13.99 28.27
N TRP A 79 1.55 -13.97 28.41
CA TRP A 79 0.84 -12.77 28.87
C TRP A 79 0.72 -12.71 30.41
N ASP A 80 0.64 -13.86 31.08
CA ASP A 80 0.66 -13.93 32.55
C ASP A 80 2.05 -13.59 33.13
N ARG A 81 3.11 -13.61 32.31
CA ARG A 81 4.47 -13.24 32.73
C ARG A 81 4.63 -11.76 33.08
N PHE A 82 3.75 -10.89 32.59
CA PHE A 82 3.77 -9.44 32.84
C PHE A 82 2.68 -8.95 33.80
N SER A 83 1.92 -9.88 34.42
CA SER A 83 0.78 -9.55 35.28
C SER A 83 1.04 -9.77 36.79
N SER A 84 2.29 -9.93 37.22
CA SER A 84 2.70 -10.05 38.63
C SER A 84 3.67 -8.97 39.07
#